data_AF-A0AAX0KMW7-F1
#
_entry.id   AF-A0AAX0KMW7-F1
#
_cell.length_a   1.000
_cell.length_b   1.000
_cell.length_c   1.000
_cell.angle_alpha   90.00
_cell.angle_beta   90.00
_cell.angle_gamma   90.00
#
_symmetry.space_group_name_H-M   'P 1'
#
loop_
_entity.id
_entity.type
_entity.pdbx_description
1 polymer ?
#
loop_
_entity_poly.entity_id
_entity_poly.type
_entity_poly.pdbx_seq_one_letter_code
_entity_poly.pdbx_strand_id
1 'polypeptide(L)'
;MKHVVLILAFLASASAAQAECYADYKAKRDNPLQLQYGVAQVSDSACSKKAAARELAPKLKADGWTLLTVLSTFGAEGLEQRKASAGQYFLRY
;
A
#
# COMPACT_ATOMS: atom_id res chain seq x y z
N MET A 1 38.03 40.40 -22.41
CA MET A 1 38.31 39.13 -21.72
C MET A 1 38.03 39.29 -20.24
N LYS A 2 37.01 38.59 -19.73
CA LYS A 2 36.81 38.12 -18.34
C LYS A 2 35.31 37.90 -18.15
N HIS A 3 34.88 36.71 -18.55
CA HIS A 3 33.53 36.22 -18.29
C HIS A 3 33.37 36.01 -16.79
N VAL A 4 32.51 36.81 -16.17
CA VAL A 4 32.06 36.59 -14.79
C VAL A 4 31.15 35.38 -14.81
N VAL A 5 31.66 34.23 -14.40
CA VAL A 5 30.90 32.98 -14.29
C VAL A 5 30.07 33.05 -13.01
N LEU A 6 28.77 33.26 -13.17
CA LEU A 6 27.77 33.18 -12.12
C LEU A 6 27.49 31.69 -11.84
N ILE A 7 27.98 31.15 -10.72
CA ILE A 7 27.63 29.78 -10.29
C ILE A 7 26.30 29.85 -9.53
N LEU A 8 25.20 29.57 -10.22
CA LEU A 8 23.93 29.21 -9.57
C LEU A 8 24.08 27.80 -9.00
N ALA A 9 24.27 27.68 -7.69
CA ALA A 9 24.18 26.41 -6.99
C ALA A 9 22.70 25.99 -6.95
N PHE A 10 22.33 25.06 -7.82
CA PHE A 10 21.02 24.42 -7.86
C PHE A 10 20.85 23.60 -6.57
N LEU A 11 20.01 24.07 -5.65
CA LEU A 11 19.55 23.28 -4.51
C LEU A 11 18.66 22.16 -5.05
N ALA A 12 19.24 20.97 -5.23
CA ALA A 12 18.48 19.77 -5.50
C ALA A 12 17.62 19.47 -4.27
N SER A 13 16.36 19.91 -4.30
CA SER A 13 15.31 19.38 -3.44
C SER A 13 15.16 17.89 -3.74
N ALA A 14 15.80 17.06 -2.90
CA ALA A 14 15.55 15.64 -2.86
C ALA A 14 14.09 15.43 -2.47
N SER A 15 13.22 15.27 -3.47
CA SER A 15 11.91 14.68 -3.25
C SER A 15 12.16 13.28 -2.69
N ALA A 16 11.85 13.06 -1.41
CA ALA A 16 11.72 11.70 -0.91
C ALA A 16 10.72 11.00 -1.83
N ALA A 17 11.19 10.06 -2.63
CA ALA A 17 10.31 9.14 -3.34
C ALA A 17 9.51 8.43 -2.25
N GLN A 18 8.25 8.82 -2.07
CA GLN A 18 7.33 8.14 -1.16
C GLN A 18 7.22 6.73 -1.71
N ALA A 19 7.85 5.78 -1.01
CA ALA A 19 7.82 4.39 -1.41
C ALA A 19 6.43 3.89 -1.09
N GLU A 20 5.54 3.92 -2.09
CA GLU A 20 4.17 3.44 -1.95
C GLU A 20 4.18 2.05 -1.29
N CYS A 21 3.50 1.94 -0.14
CA CYS A 21 3.42 0.68 0.58
C CYS A 21 2.08 -0.01 0.34
N TYR A 22 2.17 -1.31 0.09
CA TYR A 22 1.04 -2.17 -0.14
C TYR A 22 1.03 -3.31 0.87
N ALA A 23 -0.15 -3.82 1.17
CA ALA A 23 -0.35 -4.97 2.02
C ALA A 23 -1.27 -5.96 1.32
N ASP A 24 -0.87 -7.23 1.32
CA ASP A 24 -1.77 -8.31 0.94
C ASP A 24 -2.34 -8.99 2.18
N TYR A 25 -3.60 -9.37 2.10
CA TYR A 25 -4.36 -9.78 3.27
C TYR A 25 -5.41 -10.82 2.92
N LYS A 26 -5.91 -11.49 3.96
CA LYS A 26 -7.09 -12.34 3.88
C LYS A 26 -8.19 -11.76 4.75
N ALA A 27 -9.41 -11.76 4.24
CA ALA A 27 -10.59 -11.34 4.98
C ALA A 27 -11.73 -12.34 4.79
N LYS A 28 -12.68 -12.32 5.73
CA LYS A 28 -13.91 -13.11 5.66
C LYS A 28 -15.16 -12.26 5.84
N ARG A 29 -16.27 -12.71 5.26
CA ARG A 29 -17.62 -12.30 5.65
C ARG A 29 -18.33 -13.55 6.14
N ASP A 30 -19.15 -13.41 7.17
CA ASP A 30 -19.96 -14.51 7.70
C ASP A 30 -21.42 -14.33 7.21
N ASN A 31 -22.17 -15.44 7.07
CA ASN A 31 -23.59 -15.48 6.72
C ASN A 31 -24.00 -14.80 5.38
N PRO A 32 -23.69 -15.38 4.20
CA PRO A 32 -22.97 -16.65 3.99
C PRO A 32 -21.45 -16.49 4.18
N LEU A 33 -20.77 -17.60 4.48
CA LEU A 33 -19.31 -17.58 4.60
C LEU A 33 -18.67 -17.26 3.24
N GLN A 34 -17.94 -16.15 3.17
CA GLN A 34 -17.14 -15.74 2.03
C GLN A 34 -15.71 -15.48 2.49
N LEU A 35 -14.73 -15.90 1.68
CA LEU A 35 -13.32 -15.61 1.89
C LEU A 35 -12.81 -14.79 0.72
N GLN A 36 -11.93 -13.83 1.01
CA GLN A 36 -11.25 -13.07 -0.02
C GLN A 36 -9.78 -12.86 0.30
N TYR A 37 -8.98 -12.87 -0.76
CA TYR A 37 -7.62 -12.36 -0.79
C TYR A 37 -7.64 -11.01 -1.50
N GLY A 38 -6.98 -10.02 -0.92
CA GLY A 38 -6.95 -8.68 -1.45
C GLY A 38 -5.57 -8.06 -1.31
N VAL A 39 -5.35 -7.01 -2.10
CA VAL A 39 -4.19 -6.13 -2.01
C VAL A 39 -4.72 -4.73 -1.78
N ALA A 40 -4.15 -4.01 -0.83
CA ALA A 40 -4.55 -2.66 -0.50
C ALA A 40 -3.32 -1.76 -0.42
N GLN A 41 -3.46 -0.51 -0.85
CA GLN A 41 -2.47 0.51 -0.52
C GLN A 41 -2.69 0.91 0.94
N VAL A 42 -1.59 1.01 1.68
CA VAL A 42 -1.58 1.51 3.05
C VAL A 42 -0.69 2.73 3.13
N SER A 43 -0.91 3.57 4.13
CA SER A 43 0.00 4.69 4.34
C SER A 43 1.44 4.19 4.55
N ASP A 44 2.43 4.98 4.15
CA ASP A 44 3.85 4.63 4.35
C ASP A 44 4.16 4.40 5.84
N SER A 45 3.48 5.15 6.72
CA SER A 45 3.57 4.97 8.18
C SER A 45 3.01 3.63 8.68
N ALA A 46 2.17 2.99 7.87
CA ALA A 46 1.57 1.69 8.13
C ALA A 46 2.28 0.53 7.42
N CYS A 47 3.49 0.74 6.90
CA CYS A 47 4.28 -0.26 6.17
C CYS A 47 4.92 -1.36 7.06
N SER A 48 4.12 -1.91 7.96
CA SER A 48 4.40 -3.13 8.72
C SER A 48 3.10 -3.90 8.88
N LYS A 49 3.16 -5.23 8.95
CA LYS A 49 1.95 -6.07 9.05
C LYS A 49 0.97 -5.61 10.14
N LYS A 50 1.50 -5.26 11.33
CA LYS A 50 0.69 -4.82 12.47
C LYS A 50 0.03 -3.46 12.21
N ALA A 51 0.74 -2.53 11.55
CA ALA A 51 0.20 -1.20 11.27
C ALA A 51 -0.79 -1.23 10.10
N ALA A 52 -0.47 -1.95 9.02
CA ALA A 52 -1.38 -2.23 7.93
C ALA A 52 -2.69 -2.87 8.42
N ALA A 53 -2.63 -3.83 9.37
CA ALA A 53 -3.83 -4.42 9.93
C ALA A 53 -4.72 -3.40 10.67
N ARG A 54 -4.13 -2.45 11.41
CA ARG A 54 -4.87 -1.39 12.09
C ARG A 54 -5.54 -0.44 11.09
N GLU A 55 -4.88 -0.18 9.96
CA GLU A 55 -5.42 0.68 8.91
C GLU A 55 -6.53 -0.01 8.10
N LEU A 56 -6.33 -1.28 7.72
CA LEU A 56 -7.23 -2.02 6.85
C LEU A 56 -8.47 -2.56 7.56
N ALA A 57 -8.35 -2.96 8.83
CA ALA A 57 -9.48 -3.52 9.59
C ALA A 57 -10.74 -2.63 9.58
N PRO A 58 -10.68 -1.31 9.87
CA PRO A 58 -11.86 -0.46 9.81
C PRO A 58 -12.40 -0.29 8.38
N LYS A 59 -11.54 -0.16 7.36
CA LYS A 59 -11.95 -0.03 5.94
C LYS A 59 -12.71 -1.27 5.48
N LEU A 60 -12.18 -2.45 5.78
CA LEU A 60 -12.82 -3.74 5.48
C LEU A 60 -14.13 -3.92 6.24
N LYS A 61 -14.16 -3.55 7.52
CA LYS A 61 -15.34 -3.66 8.37
C LYS A 61 -16.50 -2.78 7.89
N ALA A 62 -16.22 -1.61 7.31
CA ALA A 62 -17.25 -0.75 6.72
C ALA A 62 -18.05 -1.49 5.62
N ASP A 63 -17.38 -2.37 4.89
CA ASP A 63 -17.97 -3.25 3.89
C ASP A 63 -18.35 -4.62 4.50
N GLY A 64 -18.42 -4.79 5.82
CA GLY A 64 -18.78 -6.07 6.46
C GLY A 64 -17.70 -7.16 6.40
N TRP A 65 -16.52 -6.89 5.83
CA TRP A 65 -15.39 -7.82 5.89
C TRP A 65 -14.70 -7.77 7.25
N THR A 66 -14.37 -8.93 7.78
CA THR A 66 -13.48 -9.11 8.93
C THR A 66 -12.09 -9.46 8.44
N LEU A 67 -11.10 -8.61 8.73
CA LEU A 67 -9.69 -8.90 8.46
C LEU A 67 -9.25 -10.12 9.28
N LEU A 68 -8.73 -11.15 8.60
CA LEU A 68 -8.18 -12.33 9.25
C LEU A 68 -6.69 -12.16 9.53
N THR A 69 -5.93 -11.73 8.51
CA THR A 69 -4.49 -11.56 8.62
C THR A 69 -3.95 -10.68 7.49
N VAL A 70 -2.86 -9.98 7.77
CA VAL A 70 -1.98 -9.37 6.77
C VAL A 70 -0.84 -10.35 6.51
N LEU A 71 -0.72 -10.80 5.26
CA LEU A 71 0.25 -11.81 4.87
C LEU A 71 1.64 -11.20 4.70
N SER A 72 1.73 -10.07 3.98
CA SER A 72 2.96 -9.32 3.78
C SER A 72 2.68 -7.83 3.56
N THR A 73 3.74 -7.03 3.69
CA THR A 73 3.80 -5.64 3.21
C THR A 73 4.93 -5.55 2.20
N PHE A 74 4.76 -4.78 1.13
CA PHE A 74 5.68 -4.71 -0.01
C PHE A 74 5.56 -3.38 -0.76
N GLY A 75 6.56 -3.05 -1.59
CA GLY A 75 6.54 -1.86 -2.45
C GLY A 75 5.84 -2.10 -3.79
N ALA A 76 5.78 -1.07 -4.63
CA ALA A 76 5.12 -1.11 -5.94
C ALA A 76 5.62 -2.25 -6.86
N GLU A 77 6.87 -2.67 -6.73
CA GLU A 77 7.47 -3.80 -7.46
C GLU A 77 6.73 -5.13 -7.23
N GLY A 78 6.00 -5.25 -6.11
CA GLY A 78 5.29 -6.45 -5.72
C GLY A 78 3.83 -6.52 -6.18
N LEU A 79 3.30 -5.48 -6.84
CA LEU A 79 1.87 -5.36 -7.18
C LEU A 79 1.41 -6.29 -8.29
N GLU A 80 2.09 -6.23 -9.44
CA GLU A 80 1.60 -6.90 -10.66
C GLU A 80 1.45 -8.41 -10.47
N GLN A 81 2.39 -9.03 -9.75
CA GLN A 81 2.36 -10.47 -9.43
C GLN A 81 1.17 -10.89 -8.54
N ARG A 82 0.50 -9.96 -7.83
CA ARG A 82 -0.64 -10.25 -6.94
C ARG A 82 -1.99 -9.86 -7.53
N LYS A 83 -2.00 -9.09 -8.62
CA LYS A 83 -3.20 -8.54 -9.25
C LYS A 83 -4.21 -9.61 -9.64
N ALA A 84 -3.76 -10.65 -10.34
CA ALA A 84 -4.62 -11.75 -10.75
C ALA A 84 -5.24 -12.50 -9.55
N SER A 85 -4.45 -12.73 -8.49
CA SER A 85 -4.92 -13.40 -7.28
C SER A 85 -5.92 -12.58 -6.47
N ALA A 86 -5.72 -11.25 -6.41
CA ALA A 86 -6.63 -10.34 -5.70
C ALA A 86 -7.91 -10.05 -6.47
N GLY A 87 -7.89 -10.15 -7.79
CA GLY A 87 -9.06 -9.98 -8.65
C GLY A 87 -9.80 -8.67 -8.34
N GLN A 88 -11.09 -8.76 -8.01
CA GLN A 88 -11.92 -7.59 -7.68
C GLN A 88 -11.54 -6.86 -6.38
N TYR A 89 -10.64 -7.42 -5.58
CA TYR A 89 -10.15 -6.83 -4.32
C TYR A 89 -8.72 -6.28 -4.46
N PHE A 90 -8.21 -6.17 -5.68
CA PHE A 90 -6.96 -5.48 -5.96
C PHE A 90 -7.15 -3.96 -5.85
N LEU A 91 -6.45 -3.34 -4.90
CA LEU A 91 -6.45 -1.90 -4.60
C LEU A 91 -7.85 -1.31 -4.34
N ARG A 92 -8.76 -2.13 -3.81
CA ARG A 92 -10.13 -1.71 -3.53
C ARG A 92 -10.30 -1.01 -2.18
N TYR A 93 -9.48 -1.37 -1.19
CA TYR A 93 -9.51 -0.87 0.20
C TYR A 93 -8.17 -0.23 0.53
#